data_AF-A0A943Q0F7-F1
#
_entry.id   AF-A0A943Q0F7-F1
#
_cell.length_a   1.000
_cell.length_b   1.000
_cell.length_c   1.000
_cell.angle_alpha   90.00
_cell.angle_beta   90.00
_cell.angle_gamma   90.00
#
_symmetry.space_group_name_H-M   'P 1'
#
loop_
_entity.id
_entity.type
_entity.pdbx_description
1 polymer ?
#
loop_
_entity_poly.entity_id
_entity_poly.type
_entity_poly.pdbx_seq_one_letter_code
_entity_poly.pdbx_strand_id
1 'polypeptide(L)'
;MTTRPVLFLPYHLSLLNIKPIVKETMTMRKKLTHAQMKKLSALRPAGTVSISYRCGEDEIPVLLKTTLNLTDTSAFIDRVTLGSFTPDGDYIPEYQELMMFGAILQFLSNVPLPELRDPETGRKLLDLAKLHEMMDSMDLLTRIRAMYNSKEEDERRLWKLFDRLECMVLEKLEFRRQQAAGKTKLDELFESATRLLDQWEGAFDGIDVHAFAQKLSQLETLDEKKLVAAVLDRSVQPIHTVFQEERAEENLQ
;
A
#
# COMPACT_ATOMS: atom_id res chain seq x y z
N MET A 1 -34.99 -49.43 53.21
CA MET A 1 -34.87 -49.27 54.67
C MET A 1 -33.37 -49.27 54.95
N THR A 2 -32.69 -48.26 55.47
CA THR A 2 -33.05 -47.37 56.59
C THR A 2 -31.99 -46.24 56.66
N THR A 3 -32.46 -44.98 56.70
CA THR A 3 -32.05 -43.88 57.61
C THR A 3 -30.55 -43.64 57.92
N ARG A 4 -29.97 -42.52 57.44
CA ARG A 4 -29.73 -41.19 58.14
C ARG A 4 -28.45 -41.19 59.03
N PRO A 5 -27.82 -40.04 59.38
CA PRO A 5 -28.20 -38.64 59.17
C PRO A 5 -27.10 -37.68 58.66
N VAL A 6 -27.59 -36.50 58.31
CA VAL A 6 -26.93 -35.20 58.16
C VAL A 6 -26.25 -34.77 59.48
N LEU A 7 -25.04 -34.23 59.40
CA LEU A 7 -24.48 -33.34 60.42
C LEU A 7 -24.25 -31.96 59.80
N PHE A 8 -24.73 -30.96 60.54
CA PHE A 8 -24.91 -29.58 60.15
C PHE A 8 -23.89 -28.73 60.95
N LEU A 9 -23.13 -27.89 60.24
CA LEU A 9 -22.44 -26.65 60.67
C LEU A 9 -21.26 -26.76 61.68
N PRO A 10 -20.33 -25.78 61.74
CA PRO A 10 -20.44 -24.39 61.23
C PRO A 10 -19.28 -23.86 60.37
N TYR A 11 -19.62 -22.81 59.61
CA TYR A 11 -18.69 -21.90 58.96
C TYR A 11 -17.77 -21.23 60.00
N HIS A 12 -16.47 -21.44 59.86
CA HIS A 12 -15.47 -20.59 60.49
C HIS A 12 -14.70 -19.88 59.37
N LEU A 13 -14.93 -18.57 59.23
CA LEU A 13 -14.06 -17.69 58.45
C LEU A 13 -12.63 -17.90 58.95
N SER A 14 -11.76 -18.39 58.06
CA SER A 14 -10.32 -18.33 58.22
C SER A 14 -9.73 -17.59 57.03
N LEU A 15 -9.14 -16.45 57.38
CA LEU A 15 -8.54 -15.41 56.57
C LEU A 15 -7.72 -15.98 55.39
N LEU A 16 -8.08 -15.55 54.18
CA LEU A 16 -7.27 -15.68 52.97
C LEU A 16 -5.90 -15.05 53.21
N ASN A 17 -4.88 -15.89 53.29
CA ASN A 17 -3.48 -15.51 53.28
C ASN A 17 -3.10 -15.08 51.84
N ILE A 18 -3.47 -13.86 51.47
CA ILE A 18 -3.08 -13.22 50.21
C ILE A 18 -1.59 -12.90 50.32
N LYS A 19 -0.75 -13.73 49.68
CA LYS A 19 0.67 -13.41 49.46
C LYS A 19 0.75 -12.09 48.68
N PRO A 20 1.57 -11.11 49.09
CA PRO A 20 1.70 -9.87 48.35
C PRO A 20 2.26 -10.15 46.95
N ILE A 21 1.54 -9.65 45.95
CA ILE A 21 1.96 -9.57 44.55
C ILE A 21 3.32 -8.89 44.51
N VAL A 22 4.34 -9.61 44.05
CA VAL A 22 5.64 -9.04 43.71
C VAL A 22 5.39 -7.92 42.72
N LYS A 23 5.66 -6.68 43.11
CA LYS A 23 5.69 -5.53 42.20
C LYS A 23 6.65 -5.88 41.08
N GLU A 24 6.13 -6.22 39.91
CA GLU A 24 6.86 -6.09 38.66
C GLU A 24 7.42 -4.68 38.61
N THR A 25 8.73 -4.57 38.78
CA THR A 25 9.43 -3.33 38.49
C THR A 25 9.34 -3.16 36.99
N MET A 26 8.34 -2.40 36.55
CA MET A 26 8.29 -1.81 35.20
C MET A 26 9.64 -1.15 34.98
N THR A 27 10.54 -1.86 34.29
CA THR A 27 11.81 -1.32 33.87
C THR A 27 11.47 -0.35 32.76
N MET A 28 11.21 0.91 33.12
CA MET A 28 11.03 2.01 32.19
C MET A 28 12.16 1.93 31.16
N ARG A 29 11.84 1.59 29.90
CA ARG A 29 12.81 1.58 28.80
C ARG A 29 13.47 2.96 28.79
N LYS A 30 14.71 3.04 29.27
CA LYS A 30 15.47 4.29 29.28
C LYS A 30 15.62 4.72 27.82
N LYS A 31 14.97 5.84 27.47
CA LYS A 31 15.13 6.46 26.15
C LYS A 31 16.62 6.81 25.98
N LEU A 32 17.17 6.47 24.82
CA LEU A 32 18.57 6.77 24.49
C LEU A 32 18.82 8.28 24.62
N THR A 33 19.91 8.67 25.26
CA THR A 33 20.33 10.08 25.29
C THR A 33 20.82 10.49 23.91
N HIS A 34 20.80 11.80 23.60
CA HIS A 34 21.29 12.32 22.32
C HIS A 34 22.73 11.89 22.02
N ALA A 35 23.60 11.83 23.04
CA ALA A 35 24.97 11.35 22.90
C ALA A 35 25.04 9.84 22.57
N GLN A 36 24.16 9.02 23.15
CA GLN A 36 24.06 7.59 22.82
C GLN A 36 23.49 7.38 21.42
N MET A 37 22.50 8.18 21.01
CA MET A 37 21.93 8.16 19.66
C MET A 37 22.98 8.55 18.62
N LYS A 38 23.80 9.57 18.89
CA LYS A 38 24.91 9.99 18.02
C LYS A 38 25.99 8.91 17.88
N LYS A 39 26.32 8.22 18.98
CA LYS A 39 27.22 7.05 18.95
C LYS A 39 26.62 5.91 18.13
N LEU A 40 25.34 5.58 18.34
CA LEU A 40 24.62 4.56 17.56
C LEU A 40 24.56 4.88 16.06
N SER A 41 24.32 6.14 15.68
CA SER A 41 24.32 6.55 14.28
C SER A 41 25.70 6.44 13.63
N ALA A 42 26.77 6.63 14.41
CA ALA A 42 28.15 6.47 13.94
C ALA A 42 28.59 5.00 13.84
N LEU A 43 27.90 4.10 14.55
CA LEU A 43 28.15 2.64 14.51
C LEU A 43 27.45 1.94 13.35
N ARG A 44 26.71 2.66 12.50
CA ARG A 44 25.93 2.04 11.41
C ARG A 44 26.92 1.35 10.45
N PRO A 45 26.95 0.01 10.37
CA PRO A 45 27.91 -0.68 9.53
C PRO A 45 27.50 -0.45 8.08
N ALA A 46 28.26 0.40 7.37
CA ALA A 46 28.26 0.42 5.92
C ALA A 46 29.05 -0.82 5.46
N GLY A 47 28.35 -1.94 5.30
CA GLY A 47 28.93 -3.16 4.75
C GLY A 47 28.76 -3.20 3.24
N THR A 48 29.67 -3.90 2.57
CA THR A 48 29.53 -4.27 1.15
C THR A 48 29.73 -5.77 1.05
N VAL A 49 28.86 -6.44 0.31
CA VAL A 49 28.98 -7.86 -0.04
C VAL A 49 29.49 -7.97 -1.46
N SER A 50 30.45 -8.87 -1.72
CA SER A 50 30.96 -9.13 -3.05
C SER A 50 30.42 -10.45 -3.58
N ILE A 51 29.80 -10.42 -4.76
CA ILE A 51 29.43 -11.61 -5.53
C ILE A 51 30.33 -11.65 -6.76
N SER A 52 31.18 -12.67 -6.87
CA SER A 52 32.07 -12.85 -8.01
C SER A 52 31.38 -13.62 -9.14
N TYR A 53 31.51 -13.11 -10.36
CA TYR A 53 31.11 -13.79 -11.59
C TYR A 53 32.35 -14.18 -12.37
N ARG A 54 32.39 -15.42 -12.85
CA ARG A 54 33.49 -15.90 -13.69
C ARG A 54 33.11 -15.73 -15.15
N CYS A 55 33.93 -15.00 -15.90
CA CYS A 55 33.81 -14.82 -17.33
C CYS A 55 35.09 -15.35 -17.99
N GLY A 56 35.08 -16.63 -18.39
CA GLY A 56 36.31 -17.30 -18.84
C GLY A 56 37.33 -17.41 -17.71
N GLU A 57 38.50 -16.78 -17.90
CA GLU A 57 39.56 -16.71 -16.89
C GLU A 57 39.41 -15.50 -15.94
N ASP A 58 38.57 -14.53 -16.29
CA ASP A 58 38.37 -13.32 -15.50
C ASP A 58 37.33 -13.51 -14.39
N GLU A 59 37.58 -12.92 -13.22
CA GLU A 59 36.60 -12.80 -12.14
C GLU A 59 36.16 -11.34 -11.99
N ILE A 60 34.87 -11.09 -12.19
CA ILE A 60 34.25 -9.78 -12.11
C ILE A 60 33.48 -9.67 -10.80
N PRO A 61 33.95 -8.87 -9.82
CA PRO A 61 33.25 -8.69 -8.56
C PRO A 61 32.11 -7.68 -8.67
N VAL A 62 30.91 -8.12 -8.32
CA VAL A 62 29.74 -7.26 -8.11
C VAL A 62 29.63 -6.93 -6.63
N LEU A 63 29.78 -5.65 -6.32
CA LEU A 63 29.77 -5.11 -4.96
C LEU A 63 28.38 -4.56 -4.64
N LEU A 64 27.77 -5.06 -3.57
CA LEU A 64 26.42 -4.72 -3.13
C LEU A 64 26.44 -4.06 -1.76
N LYS A 65 25.85 -2.87 -1.66
CA LYS A 65 25.67 -2.17 -0.38
C LYS A 65 24.69 -2.93 0.50
N THR A 66 25.00 -3.08 1.79
CA THR A 66 24.11 -3.71 2.78
C THR A 66 23.16 -2.72 3.45
N THR A 67 23.24 -1.43 3.10
CA THR A 67 22.38 -0.38 3.65
C THR A 67 22.00 0.62 2.56
N LEU A 68 20.81 1.20 2.70
CA LEU A 68 20.29 2.25 1.83
C LEU A 68 19.72 3.38 2.70
N ASN A 69 19.91 4.63 2.29
CA ASN A 69 19.29 5.76 3.00
C ASN A 69 17.80 5.88 2.63
N LEU A 70 17.03 6.71 3.35
CA LEU A 70 15.59 6.81 3.13
C LEU A 70 15.24 7.36 1.74
N THR A 71 16.00 8.33 1.24
CA THR A 71 15.80 8.93 -0.09
C THR A 71 15.99 7.88 -1.18
N ASP A 72 17.09 7.16 -1.13
CA ASP A 72 17.41 6.10 -2.10
C ASP A 72 16.44 4.93 -1.96
N THR A 73 15.96 4.63 -0.74
CA THR A 73 14.91 3.63 -0.51
C THR A 73 13.61 4.02 -1.20
N SER A 74 13.18 5.28 -1.08
CA SER A 74 12.00 5.77 -1.79
C SER A 74 12.20 5.68 -3.30
N ALA A 75 13.35 6.14 -3.80
CA ALA A 75 13.67 6.13 -5.23
C ALA A 75 13.76 4.70 -5.80
N PHE A 76 14.29 3.75 -5.03
CA PHE A 76 14.29 2.33 -5.36
C PHE A 76 12.86 1.83 -5.57
N ILE A 77 11.99 2.06 -4.58
CA ILE A 77 10.60 1.60 -4.61
C ILE A 77 9.84 2.28 -5.77
N ASP A 78 10.01 3.60 -5.95
CA ASP A 78 9.42 4.35 -7.06
C ASP A 78 9.86 3.81 -8.41
N ARG A 79 11.15 3.49 -8.60
CA ARG A 79 11.64 2.92 -9.85
C ARG A 79 10.94 1.60 -10.18
N VAL A 80 10.90 0.66 -9.24
CA VAL A 80 10.27 -0.64 -9.49
C VAL A 80 8.77 -0.47 -9.75
N THR A 81 8.10 0.32 -8.91
CA THR A 81 6.66 0.52 -9.02
C THR A 81 6.23 1.31 -10.23
N LEU A 82 6.99 2.30 -10.69
CA LEU A 82 6.68 3.02 -11.93
C LEU A 82 7.01 2.18 -13.17
N GLY A 83 8.11 1.42 -13.13
CA GLY A 83 8.51 0.57 -14.25
C GLY A 83 7.59 -0.64 -14.47
N SER A 84 6.78 -1.01 -13.48
CA SER A 84 5.86 -2.16 -13.58
C SER A 84 4.46 -1.79 -14.08
N PHE A 85 4.28 -0.58 -14.61
CA PHE A 85 2.99 -0.12 -15.14
C PHE A 85 3.16 0.50 -16.54
N THR A 86 2.13 0.40 -17.36
CA THR A 86 2.01 1.15 -18.61
C THR A 86 1.83 2.65 -18.33
N PRO A 87 2.07 3.53 -19.32
CA PRO A 87 1.71 4.96 -19.20
C PRO A 87 0.23 5.18 -18.86
N ASP A 88 -0.64 4.26 -19.27
CA ASP A 88 -2.09 4.30 -19.04
C ASP A 88 -2.49 3.78 -17.64
N GLY A 89 -1.53 3.26 -16.86
CA GLY A 89 -1.75 2.80 -15.49
C GLY A 89 -2.11 1.32 -15.35
N ASP A 90 -1.95 0.52 -16.41
CA ASP A 90 -2.14 -0.93 -16.34
C ASP A 90 -0.91 -1.61 -15.75
N TYR A 91 -1.13 -2.56 -14.86
CA TYR A 91 -0.06 -3.31 -14.21
C TYR A 91 0.53 -4.39 -15.14
N ILE A 92 1.86 -4.41 -15.26
CA ILE A 92 2.63 -5.39 -16.05
C ILE A 92 3.44 -6.27 -15.07
N PRO A 93 2.92 -7.44 -14.66
CA PRO A 93 3.59 -8.30 -13.67
C PRO A 93 4.95 -8.81 -14.14
N GLU A 94 5.14 -9.05 -15.43
CA GLU A 94 6.40 -9.53 -16.02
C GLU A 94 7.54 -8.54 -15.80
N TYR A 95 7.23 -7.25 -15.69
CA TYR A 95 8.23 -6.21 -15.50
C TYR A 95 8.65 -6.06 -14.03
N GLN A 96 7.90 -6.62 -13.08
CA GLN A 96 8.20 -6.47 -11.65
C GLN A 96 9.61 -6.96 -11.31
N GLU A 97 9.95 -8.20 -11.67
CA GLU A 97 11.25 -8.79 -11.33
C GLU A 97 12.39 -8.14 -12.13
N LEU A 98 12.14 -7.80 -13.39
CA LEU A 98 13.09 -7.07 -14.24
C LEU A 98 13.42 -5.68 -13.67
N MET A 99 12.40 -4.95 -13.22
CA MET A 99 12.56 -3.63 -12.63
C MET A 99 13.20 -3.69 -11.25
N MET A 100 12.90 -4.75 -10.47
CA MET A 100 13.61 -5.06 -9.22
C MET A 100 15.10 -5.25 -9.46
N PHE A 101 15.47 -6.08 -10.44
CA PHE A 101 16.86 -6.28 -10.83
C PHE A 101 17.53 -4.96 -11.23
N GLY A 102 16.90 -4.16 -12.10
CA GLY A 102 17.41 -2.84 -12.47
C GLY A 102 17.56 -1.88 -11.29
N ALA A 103 16.65 -1.90 -10.31
CA ALA A 103 16.77 -1.08 -9.10
C ALA A 103 17.95 -1.52 -8.21
N ILE A 104 18.21 -2.83 -8.09
CA ILE A 104 19.40 -3.33 -7.39
C ILE A 104 20.66 -2.83 -8.10
N LEU A 105 20.71 -2.93 -9.43
CA LEU A 105 21.87 -2.46 -10.19
C LEU A 105 22.15 -0.98 -9.91
N GLN A 106 21.10 -0.15 -9.96
CA GLN A 106 21.22 1.30 -9.79
C GLN A 106 21.60 1.74 -8.38
N PHE A 107 20.95 1.18 -7.36
CA PHE A 107 21.01 1.74 -6.00
C PHE A 107 21.97 0.97 -5.09
N LEU A 108 22.06 -0.34 -5.27
CA LEU A 108 22.82 -1.23 -4.41
C LEU A 108 24.16 -1.65 -5.01
N SER A 109 24.26 -1.74 -6.34
CA SER A 109 25.43 -2.30 -7.02
C SER A 109 26.41 -1.27 -7.57
N ASN A 110 27.60 -1.74 -7.95
CA ASN A 110 28.58 -1.02 -8.78
C ASN A 110 28.41 -1.26 -10.29
N VAL A 111 27.45 -2.08 -10.71
CA VAL A 111 27.23 -2.44 -12.11
C VAL A 111 26.36 -1.36 -12.77
N PRO A 112 26.79 -0.78 -13.91
CA PRO A 112 26.02 0.25 -14.59
C PRO A 112 24.74 -0.33 -15.20
N LEU A 113 23.70 0.49 -15.27
CA LEU A 113 22.50 0.15 -16.02
C LEU A 113 22.78 0.19 -17.53
N PRO A 114 22.19 -0.72 -18.32
CA PRO A 114 22.24 -0.63 -19.77
C PRO A 114 21.31 0.51 -20.24
N GLU A 115 21.87 1.44 -21.00
CA GLU A 115 21.17 2.65 -21.46
C GLU A 115 21.20 2.77 -22.98
N LEU A 116 20.06 3.07 -23.58
CA LEU A 116 19.93 3.49 -24.98
C LEU A 116 19.90 5.01 -25.05
N ARG A 117 20.48 5.56 -26.12
CA ARG A 117 20.36 6.98 -26.42
C ARG A 117 19.19 7.19 -27.37
N ASP A 118 18.22 7.96 -26.94
CA ASP A 118 17.13 8.41 -27.80
C ASP A 118 17.70 9.26 -28.94
N PRO A 119 17.52 8.88 -30.21
CA PRO A 119 18.04 9.62 -31.37
C PRO A 119 17.43 11.02 -31.50
N GLU A 120 16.18 11.20 -31.08
CA GLU A 120 15.44 12.44 -31.25
C GLU A 120 15.66 13.41 -30.09
N THR A 121 15.59 12.89 -28.86
CA THR A 121 15.69 13.74 -27.66
C THR A 121 17.08 13.75 -27.02
N GLY A 122 17.98 12.85 -27.45
CA GLY A 122 19.31 12.67 -26.86
C GLY A 122 19.30 12.10 -25.43
N ARG A 123 18.12 11.79 -24.89
CA ARG A 123 17.93 11.29 -23.52
C ARG A 123 18.44 9.86 -23.40
N LYS A 124 18.94 9.53 -22.21
CA LYS A 124 19.30 8.16 -21.84
C LYS A 124 18.05 7.45 -21.35
N LEU A 125 17.65 6.40 -22.07
CA LEU A 125 16.54 5.53 -21.74
C LEU A 125 17.09 4.19 -21.26
N LEU A 126 16.37 3.52 -20.37
CA LEU A 126 16.74 2.18 -19.93
C LEU A 126 16.56 1.18 -21.08
N ASP A 127 17.60 0.41 -21.39
CA ASP A 127 17.49 -0.70 -22.34
C ASP A 127 16.88 -1.93 -21.66
N LEU A 128 15.58 -2.14 -21.85
CA LEU A 128 14.88 -3.27 -21.23
C LEU A 128 15.35 -4.62 -21.78
N ALA A 129 15.68 -4.70 -23.07
CA ALA A 129 16.13 -5.94 -23.68
C ALA A 129 17.49 -6.35 -23.12
N LYS A 130 18.44 -5.40 -23.05
CA LYS A 130 19.75 -5.66 -22.47
C LYS A 130 19.68 -5.92 -20.97
N LEU A 131 18.79 -5.22 -20.25
CA LEU A 131 18.59 -5.46 -18.83
C LEU A 131 18.07 -6.88 -18.57
N HIS A 132 17.16 -7.39 -19.41
CA HIS A 132 16.65 -8.76 -19.31
C HIS A 132 17.77 -9.78 -19.57
N GLU A 133 18.57 -9.59 -20.62
CA GLU A 133 19.74 -10.45 -20.91
C GLU A 133 20.73 -10.48 -19.73
N MET A 134 20.98 -9.34 -19.10
CA MET A 134 21.81 -9.26 -17.90
C MET A 134 21.19 -10.01 -16.71
N MET A 135 19.88 -9.89 -16.50
CA MET A 135 19.17 -10.58 -15.43
C MET A 135 19.28 -12.11 -15.59
N ASP A 136 19.08 -12.61 -16.80
CA ASP A 136 19.20 -14.03 -17.14
C ASP A 136 20.64 -14.54 -16.93
N SER A 137 21.63 -13.69 -17.18
CA SER A 137 23.05 -14.07 -17.11
C SER A 137 23.64 -14.01 -15.69
N MET A 138 23.14 -13.12 -14.83
CA MET A 138 23.76 -12.81 -13.54
C MET A 138 23.17 -13.55 -12.35
N ASP A 139 22.06 -14.28 -12.46
CA ASP A 139 21.42 -15.01 -11.34
C ASP A 139 21.34 -14.25 -9.99
N LEU A 140 21.37 -12.91 -10.04
CA LEU A 140 21.77 -12.04 -8.92
C LEU A 140 20.73 -12.06 -7.81
N LEU A 141 19.45 -11.99 -8.20
CA LEU A 141 18.33 -12.07 -7.28
C LEU A 141 18.33 -13.40 -6.53
N THR A 142 18.57 -14.50 -7.23
CA THR A 142 18.65 -15.84 -6.64
C THR A 142 19.78 -15.93 -5.62
N ARG A 143 20.97 -15.40 -5.94
CA ARG A 143 22.10 -15.36 -5.01
C ARG A 143 21.81 -14.52 -3.77
N ILE A 144 21.19 -13.35 -3.92
CA ILE A 144 20.79 -12.51 -2.79
C ILE A 144 19.75 -13.23 -1.92
N ARG A 145 18.73 -13.87 -2.52
CA ARG A 145 17.71 -14.63 -1.80
C ARG A 145 18.32 -15.81 -1.02
N ALA A 146 19.35 -16.47 -1.56
CA ALA A 146 20.05 -17.56 -0.88
C ALA A 146 20.82 -17.12 0.38
N MET A 147 21.14 -15.83 0.51
CA MET A 147 21.87 -15.29 1.69
C MET A 147 21.05 -15.27 2.98
N TYR A 148 19.75 -15.60 2.94
CA TYR A 148 18.88 -15.74 4.12
C TYR A 148 19.51 -16.58 5.24
N ASN A 149 20.13 -17.71 4.87
CA ASN A 149 20.76 -18.66 5.78
C ASN A 149 22.29 -18.52 5.85
N SER A 150 22.86 -17.43 5.34
CA SER A 150 24.31 -17.24 5.35
C SER A 150 24.88 -17.19 6.76
N LYS A 151 26.10 -17.72 6.94
CA LYS A 151 26.88 -17.58 8.17
C LYS A 151 27.52 -16.20 8.29
N GLU A 152 27.73 -15.51 7.17
CA GLU A 152 28.29 -14.16 7.12
C GLU A 152 27.25 -13.11 7.51
N GLU A 153 27.61 -12.21 8.42
CA GLU A 153 26.66 -11.22 8.93
C GLU A 153 26.27 -10.20 7.86
N ASP A 154 27.19 -9.77 7.02
CA ASP A 154 26.94 -8.79 5.98
C ASP A 154 26.05 -9.34 4.85
N GLU A 155 26.18 -10.62 4.51
CA GLU A 155 25.27 -11.30 3.59
C GLU A 155 23.85 -11.36 4.15
N ARG A 156 23.69 -11.73 5.43
CA ARG A 156 22.37 -11.68 6.09
C ARG A 156 21.80 -10.26 6.15
N ARG A 157 22.64 -9.23 6.32
CA ARG A 157 22.21 -7.82 6.30
C ARG A 157 21.73 -7.42 4.91
N LEU A 158 22.45 -7.80 3.85
CA LEU A 158 22.03 -7.60 2.47
C LEU A 158 20.69 -8.27 2.18
N TRP A 159 20.53 -9.54 2.58
CA TRP A 159 19.26 -10.25 2.42
C TRP A 159 18.11 -9.54 3.14
N LYS A 160 18.28 -9.12 4.40
CA LYS A 160 17.25 -8.38 5.15
C LYS A 160 16.88 -7.05 4.51
N LEU A 161 17.86 -6.35 3.93
CA LEU A 161 17.59 -5.13 3.18
C LEU A 161 16.76 -5.44 1.94
N PHE A 162 17.17 -6.45 1.16
CA PHE A 162 16.46 -6.87 -0.05
C PHE A 162 15.02 -7.32 0.25
N ASP A 163 14.83 -8.20 1.23
CA ASP A 163 13.51 -8.70 1.68
C ASP A 163 12.57 -7.55 2.10
N ARG A 164 13.11 -6.56 2.83
CA ARG A 164 12.36 -5.36 3.20
C ARG A 164 11.98 -4.53 1.98
N LEU A 165 12.90 -4.33 1.04
CA LEU A 165 12.63 -3.58 -0.20
C LEU A 165 11.58 -4.29 -1.06
N GLU A 166 11.67 -5.61 -1.19
CA GLU A 166 10.70 -6.45 -1.90
C GLU A 166 9.30 -6.33 -1.28
N CYS A 167 9.18 -6.44 0.05
CA CYS A 167 7.92 -6.21 0.75
C CYS A 167 7.33 -4.82 0.46
N MET A 168 8.14 -3.76 0.59
CA MET A 168 7.67 -2.38 0.37
C MET A 168 7.26 -2.13 -1.09
N VAL A 169 7.95 -2.77 -2.05
CA VAL A 169 7.56 -2.74 -3.46
C VAL A 169 6.22 -3.43 -3.65
N LEU A 170 6.04 -4.65 -3.12
CA LEU A 170 4.78 -5.39 -3.23
C LEU A 170 3.60 -4.60 -2.66
N GLU A 171 3.75 -4.03 -1.46
CA GLU A 171 2.74 -3.18 -0.83
C GLU A 171 2.36 -1.99 -1.73
N LYS A 172 3.34 -1.31 -2.32
CA LYS A 172 3.09 -0.15 -3.18
C LYS A 172 2.53 -0.53 -4.55
N LEU A 173 2.92 -1.67 -5.11
CA LEU A 173 2.32 -2.23 -6.33
C LEU A 173 0.84 -2.56 -6.09
N GLU A 174 0.53 -3.22 -4.98
CA GLU A 174 -0.85 -3.54 -4.61
C GLU A 174 -1.69 -2.28 -4.43
N PHE A 175 -1.17 -1.29 -3.71
CA PHE A 175 -1.84 0.00 -3.55
C PHE A 175 -2.14 0.67 -4.90
N ARG A 176 -1.16 0.69 -5.83
CA ARG A 176 -1.38 1.25 -7.19
C ARG A 176 -2.36 0.43 -8.00
N ARG A 177 -2.34 -0.89 -7.89
CA ARG A 177 -3.32 -1.78 -8.55
C ARG A 177 -4.74 -1.50 -8.06
N GLN A 178 -4.92 -1.28 -6.76
CA GLN A 178 -6.22 -0.94 -6.18
C GLN A 178 -6.72 0.42 -6.68
N GLN A 179 -5.83 1.41 -6.82
CA GLN A 179 -6.17 2.70 -7.43
C GLN A 179 -6.58 2.57 -8.90
N ALA A 180 -5.82 1.80 -9.69
CA ALA A 180 -6.11 1.58 -11.11
C ALA A 180 -7.42 0.78 -11.32
N ALA A 181 -7.71 -0.16 -10.41
CA ALA A 181 -8.93 -0.97 -10.45
C ALA A 181 -10.20 -0.23 -9.98
N GLY A 182 -10.16 1.08 -9.82
CA GLY A 182 -11.37 1.89 -9.61
C GLY A 182 -11.87 1.98 -8.17
N LYS A 183 -11.39 1.17 -7.20
CA LYS A 183 -11.77 1.27 -5.77
C LYS A 183 -11.22 2.55 -5.13
N THR A 184 -11.76 3.66 -5.56
CA THR A 184 -11.66 4.97 -4.97
C THR A 184 -12.85 5.15 -4.05
N LYS A 185 -12.73 6.05 -3.07
CA LYS A 185 -13.88 6.44 -2.23
C LYS A 185 -15.08 6.92 -3.05
N LEU A 186 -14.89 7.31 -4.31
CA LEU A 186 -15.98 7.61 -5.24
C LEU A 186 -16.80 6.37 -5.60
N ASP A 187 -16.19 5.20 -5.78
CA ASP A 187 -16.94 3.95 -5.98
C ASP A 187 -17.71 3.56 -4.71
N GLU A 188 -17.14 3.79 -3.51
CA GLU A 188 -17.87 3.63 -2.25
C GLU A 188 -19.00 4.65 -2.09
N LEU A 189 -18.82 5.88 -2.58
CA LEU A 189 -19.86 6.92 -2.63
C LEU A 189 -20.92 6.60 -3.68
N PHE A 190 -20.56 6.05 -4.83
CA PHE A 190 -21.51 5.60 -5.85
C PHE A 190 -22.27 4.39 -5.34
N GLU A 191 -21.63 3.39 -4.74
CA GLU A 191 -22.34 2.28 -4.10
C GLU A 191 -23.22 2.74 -2.93
N SER A 192 -22.78 3.72 -2.14
CA SER A 192 -23.59 4.32 -1.07
C SER A 192 -24.76 5.12 -1.64
N ALA A 193 -24.56 5.86 -2.73
CA ALA A 193 -25.60 6.59 -3.44
C ALA A 193 -26.58 5.64 -4.12
N THR A 194 -26.11 4.55 -4.74
CA THR A 194 -26.94 3.48 -5.33
C THR A 194 -27.74 2.78 -4.24
N ARG A 195 -27.14 2.45 -3.08
CA ARG A 195 -27.87 1.90 -1.93
C ARG A 195 -28.89 2.87 -1.34
N LEU A 196 -28.58 4.16 -1.32
CA LEU A 196 -29.54 5.20 -0.94
C LEU A 196 -30.65 5.31 -1.99
N LEU A 197 -30.35 5.22 -3.29
CA LEU A 197 -31.36 5.22 -4.34
C LEU A 197 -32.27 3.98 -4.25
N ASP A 198 -31.71 2.80 -3.97
CA ASP A 198 -32.45 1.57 -3.75
C ASP A 198 -33.33 1.63 -2.48
N GLN A 199 -32.90 2.37 -1.45
CA GLN A 199 -33.72 2.64 -0.25
C GLN A 199 -34.84 3.65 -0.49
N TRP A 200 -34.79 4.42 -1.57
CA TRP A 200 -35.77 5.45 -1.95
C TRP A 200 -36.54 5.03 -3.21
N GLU A 201 -36.89 3.75 -3.30
CA GLU A 201 -37.76 3.19 -4.35
C GLU A 201 -39.12 3.92 -4.32
N GLY A 202 -39.27 4.94 -5.18
CA GLY A 202 -40.44 5.82 -5.28
C GLY A 202 -40.17 7.33 -5.20
N ALA A 203 -38.98 7.77 -4.79
CA ALA A 203 -38.68 9.22 -4.70
C ALA A 203 -38.30 9.88 -6.04
N PHE A 204 -38.07 9.05 -7.07
CA PHE A 204 -37.75 9.48 -8.44
C PHE A 204 -38.83 9.08 -9.46
N ASP A 205 -40.02 8.66 -9.02
CA ASP A 205 -41.14 8.44 -9.94
C ASP A 205 -41.45 9.74 -10.71
N GLY A 206 -41.24 9.69 -12.02
CA GLY A 206 -41.39 10.84 -12.93
C GLY A 206 -40.13 11.68 -13.18
N ILE A 207 -38.97 11.33 -12.62
CA ILE A 207 -37.69 11.98 -12.92
C ILE A 207 -36.93 11.16 -13.96
N ASP A 208 -36.63 11.77 -15.12
CA ASP A 208 -35.83 11.14 -16.17
C ASP A 208 -34.36 11.04 -15.76
N VAL A 209 -34.02 9.85 -15.22
CA VAL A 209 -32.68 9.50 -14.75
C VAL A 209 -31.64 9.55 -15.88
N HIS A 210 -32.05 9.30 -17.14
CA HIS A 210 -31.13 9.39 -18.28
C HIS A 210 -30.77 10.85 -18.59
N ALA A 211 -31.73 11.78 -18.53
CA ALA A 211 -31.46 13.20 -18.69
C ALA A 211 -30.57 13.76 -17.56
N PHE A 212 -30.72 13.23 -16.35
CA PHE A 212 -29.86 13.58 -15.21
C PHE A 212 -28.42 13.08 -15.39
N ALA A 213 -28.24 11.81 -15.76
CA ALA A 213 -26.94 11.22 -16.04
C ALA A 213 -26.22 11.93 -17.20
N GLN A 214 -26.96 12.30 -18.25
CA GLN A 214 -26.42 13.02 -19.41
C GLN A 214 -25.95 14.44 -19.06
N LYS A 215 -26.62 15.13 -18.11
CA LYS A 215 -26.17 16.44 -17.60
C LYS A 215 -24.96 16.32 -16.69
N LEU A 216 -24.83 15.22 -15.95
CA LEU A 216 -23.65 14.94 -15.12
C LEU A 216 -22.42 14.63 -15.97
N SER A 217 -22.56 13.85 -17.06
CA SER A 217 -21.46 13.56 -17.99
C SER A 217 -20.94 14.79 -18.74
N GLN A 218 -21.71 15.89 -18.77
CA GLN A 218 -21.31 17.17 -19.38
C GLN A 218 -20.53 18.08 -18.43
N LEU A 219 -20.39 17.71 -17.15
CA LEU A 219 -19.58 18.47 -16.19
C LEU A 219 -18.14 17.93 -16.17
N GLU A 220 -17.27 18.52 -17.01
CA GLU A 220 -15.86 18.10 -17.16
C GLU A 220 -15.03 18.15 -15.86
N THR A 221 -15.48 18.86 -14.82
CA THR A 221 -14.90 18.81 -13.48
C THR A 221 -15.97 19.03 -12.42
N LEU A 222 -16.29 17.99 -11.64
CA LEU A 222 -17.20 18.10 -10.50
C LEU A 222 -16.39 18.40 -9.23
N ASP A 223 -16.56 19.60 -8.67
CA ASP A 223 -16.00 19.94 -7.35
C ASP A 223 -16.95 19.39 -6.27
N GLU A 224 -16.52 18.33 -5.57
CA GLU A 224 -17.28 17.63 -4.52
C GLU A 224 -17.89 18.59 -3.49
N LYS A 225 -17.18 19.66 -3.14
CA LYS A 225 -17.67 20.63 -2.14
C LYS A 225 -18.81 21.47 -2.69
N LYS A 226 -18.78 21.81 -3.97
CA LYS A 226 -19.85 22.56 -4.64
C LYS A 226 -21.08 21.70 -4.86
N LEU A 227 -20.91 20.41 -5.16
CA LEU A 227 -22.03 19.49 -5.32
C LEU A 227 -22.80 19.32 -4.00
N VAL A 228 -22.07 19.02 -2.91
CA VAL A 228 -22.67 18.88 -1.58
C VAL A 228 -23.35 20.17 -1.14
N ALA A 229 -22.73 21.33 -1.37
CA ALA A 229 -23.34 22.62 -1.07
C ALA A 229 -24.62 22.88 -1.89
N ALA A 230 -24.62 22.58 -3.20
CA ALA A 230 -25.77 22.79 -4.06
C ALA A 230 -26.97 21.88 -3.74
N VAL A 231 -26.71 20.64 -3.30
CA VAL A 231 -27.74 19.70 -2.84
C VAL A 231 -28.35 20.18 -1.53
N LEU A 232 -27.52 20.66 -0.60
CA LEU A 232 -27.98 21.22 0.67
C LEU A 232 -28.79 22.51 0.46
N ASP A 233 -28.37 23.41 -0.43
CA ASP A 233 -29.12 24.65 -0.75
C ASP A 233 -30.49 24.36 -1.37
N ARG A 234 -30.62 23.32 -2.20
CA ARG A 234 -31.91 22.91 -2.77
C ARG A 234 -32.84 22.23 -1.78
N SER A 235 -32.30 21.56 -0.76
CA SER A 235 -33.11 20.96 0.32
C SER A 235 -33.75 22.00 1.26
N VAL A 236 -33.32 23.27 1.18
CA VAL A 236 -33.83 24.38 2.00
C VAL A 236 -34.97 25.14 1.31
N GLN A 237 -35.22 24.93 0.01
CA GLN A 237 -36.41 25.50 -0.63
C GLN A 237 -37.61 24.54 -0.48
N PRO A 238 -38.67 24.91 0.27
CA PRO A 238 -39.87 24.11 0.32
C PRO A 238 -40.47 24.02 -1.08
N ILE A 239 -40.77 22.78 -1.49
CA ILE A 239 -41.56 22.42 -2.66
C ILE A 239 -42.86 23.24 -2.60
N HIS A 240 -42.92 24.32 -3.39
CA HIS A 240 -44.18 25.03 -3.59
C HIS A 240 -45.05 24.09 -4.43
N THR A 241 -46.04 23.52 -3.76
CA THR A 241 -47.15 22.76 -4.32
C THR A 241 -47.74 23.50 -5.53
N VAL A 242 -47.60 22.91 -6.72
CA VAL A 242 -48.49 23.16 -7.86
C VAL A 242 -49.38 21.92 -7.97
N PHE A 243 -50.52 21.96 -7.29
CA PHE A 243 -51.61 21.01 -7.50
C PHE A 243 -52.53 21.58 -8.57
N GLN A 244 -52.57 20.89 -9.72
CA GLN A 244 -53.70 20.67 -10.62
C GLN A 244 -54.44 21.89 -11.21
N GLU A 245 -54.15 22.13 -12.50
CA GLU A 245 -55.16 22.48 -13.49
C GLU A 245 -56.06 21.25 -13.79
N GLU A 246 -57.26 21.53 -14.29
CA GLU A 246 -58.24 20.59 -14.90
C GLU A 246 -59.17 19.82 -13.95
N ARG A 247 -60.27 20.46 -13.55
CA ARG A 247 -61.57 19.78 -13.48
C ARG A 247 -62.45 20.35 -14.58
N ALA A 248 -62.55 19.57 -15.65
CA ALA A 248 -63.36 19.82 -16.82
C ALA A 248 -64.83 20.09 -16.46
N GLU A 249 -65.39 21.00 -17.25
CA GLU A 249 -66.81 21.13 -17.54
C GLU A 249 -67.40 19.75 -17.87
N GLU A 250 -68.35 19.27 -17.07
CA GLU A 250 -69.46 18.42 -17.54
C GLU A 250 -70.50 18.33 -16.41
N ASN A 251 -71.51 19.20 -16.49
CA ASN A 251 -72.92 18.83 -16.49
C ASN A 251 -73.78 20.11 -16.49
N LEU A 252 -74.21 20.49 -17.69
CA LEU A 252 -75.49 21.14 -17.91
C LEU A 252 -76.60 20.09 -17.67
N GLN A 253 -77.42 20.30 -16.65
CA GLN A 253 -78.89 20.30 -16.73
C GLN A 253 -79.49 20.85 -15.43
#